data_AF-A0A8C5Y9U2-F1
#
_entry.id   AF-A0A8C5Y9U2-F1
#
_cell.length_a   1.000
_cell.length_b   1.000
_cell.length_c   1.000
_cell.angle_alpha   90.00
_cell.angle_beta   90.00
_cell.angle_gamma   90.00
#
_symmetry.space_group_name_H-M   'P 1'
#
loop_
_entity.id
_entity.type
_entity.pdbx_description
1 polymer ?
#
loop_
_entity_poly.entity_id
_entity_poly.type
_entity_poly.pdbx_seq_one_letter_code
_entity_poly.pdbx_strand_id
1 'polypeptide(L)' 'MSEVRAQKPPPGKWWTPPFDPRFPNQNQTRNCYQNFLDYHRCQKTMKRRGKSAQPSAETVL' A
#
# COMPACT_ATOMS: atom_id res chain seq x y z
N MET A 1 0.18 20.76 -10.99
CA MET A 1 -0.48 20.26 -9.77
C MET A 1 -1.45 19.15 -10.19
N SER A 2 -0.91 18.09 -10.79
CA SER A 2 -1.68 17.09 -11.53
C SER A 2 -2.15 15.98 -10.61
N GLU A 3 -3.45 15.71 -10.70
CA GLU A 3 -4.22 14.73 -9.95
C GLU A 3 -3.54 13.35 -9.90
N VAL A 4 -3.11 12.92 -8.72
CA VAL A 4 -2.75 11.53 -8.45
C VAL A 4 -4.05 10.74 -8.34
N ARG A 5 -4.74 10.53 -9.47
CA ARG A 5 -5.91 9.66 -9.51
C ARG A 5 -5.43 8.22 -9.52
N ALA A 6 -5.52 7.58 -8.35
CA ALA A 6 -5.32 6.17 -8.12
C ALA A 6 -6.09 5.31 -9.13
N GLN A 7 -5.40 4.83 -10.17
CA GLN A 7 -5.96 3.84 -11.08
C GLN A 7 -5.68 2.46 -10.47
N LYS A 8 -6.75 1.75 -10.08
CA LYS A 8 -6.67 0.33 -9.70
C LYS A 8 -6.05 -0.43 -10.89
N PRO A 9 -4.93 -1.16 -10.70
CA PRO A 9 -4.29 -1.83 -11.82
C PRO A 9 -5.23 -2.89 -12.42
N PRO A 10 -5.09 -3.16 -13.72
CA PRO A 10 -5.83 -4.24 -14.37
C PRO A 10 -5.51 -5.58 -13.70
N PRO A 11 -6.50 -6.49 -13.58
CA PRO A 11 -6.30 -7.79 -12.95
C PRO A 11 -5.17 -8.54 -13.65
N GLY A 12 -4.12 -8.91 -12.91
CA GLY A 12 -2.97 -9.65 -13.41
C GLY A 12 -1.65 -8.86 -13.53
N LYS A 13 -1.65 -7.53 -13.32
CA LYS A 13 -0.42 -6.73 -13.26
C LYS A 13 -0.18 -6.22 -11.84
N TRP A 14 0.81 -6.77 -11.15
CA TRP A 14 1.28 -6.25 -9.87
C TRP A 14 2.27 -5.10 -10.12
N TRP A 15 2.00 -3.93 -9.54
CA TRP A 15 2.89 -2.78 -9.60
C TRP A 15 3.87 -2.83 -8.42
N THR A 16 5.15 -2.53 -8.66
CA THR A 16 6.17 -2.43 -7.61
C THR A 16 6.08 -1.08 -6.90
N PRO A 17 5.97 -1.00 -5.57
CA PRO A 17 5.87 0.27 -4.87
C PRO A 17 7.03 1.20 -5.26
N PRO A 18 6.78 2.49 -5.54
CA PRO A 18 7.84 3.44 -5.84
C PRO A 18 8.68 3.73 -4.59
N PHE A 19 9.77 4.46 -4.79
CA PHE A 19 10.70 4.80 -3.71
C PHE A 19 10.03 5.67 -2.64
N ASP A 20 10.14 5.25 -1.37
CA ASP A 20 9.71 6.03 -0.21
C ASP A 20 10.91 6.79 0.38
N PRO A 21 10.94 8.14 0.29
CA PRO A 21 12.03 8.95 0.82
C PRO A 21 12.22 8.84 2.35
N ARG A 22 11.25 8.32 3.11
CA ARG A 22 11.39 8.05 4.54
C ARG A 22 12.35 6.90 4.83
N PHE A 23 12.56 6.02 3.85
CA PHE A 23 13.43 4.84 3.94
C PHE A 23 14.53 4.87 2.86
N PRO A 24 15.46 5.85 2.90
CA PRO A 24 16.44 6.07 1.83
C PRO A 24 17.60 5.05 1.82
N ASN A 25 17.72 4.23 2.85
CA ASN A 25 18.84 3.31 3.02
C ASN A 25 18.61 2.01 2.24
N GLN A 26 19.69 1.32 1.87
CA GLN A 26 19.61 0.00 1.22
C GLN A 26 18.88 -1.05 2.08
N ASN A 27 18.95 -0.93 3.40
CA ASN A 27 18.21 -1.82 4.31
C ASN A 27 16.72 -1.43 4.39
N GLN A 28 15.87 -2.23 3.76
CA GLN A 28 14.42 -2.02 3.66
C GLN A 28 13.58 -2.68 4.77
N THR A 29 14.21 -3.18 5.84
CA THR A 29 13.51 -3.89 6.93
C THR A 29 12.40 -3.04 7.57
N ARG A 30 12.67 -1.76 7.83
CA ARG A 30 11.68 -0.85 8.44
C ARG A 30 10.51 -0.54 7.50
N ASN A 31 10.78 -0.36 6.20
CA ASN A 31 9.75 -0.17 5.18
C ASN A 31 8.84 -1.40 5.10
N CYS A 32 9.43 -2.59 5.02
CA CYS A 32 8.70 -3.86 5.00
C CYS A 32 7.80 -4.04 6.24
N TYR A 33 8.33 -3.78 7.43
CA TYR A 33 7.57 -3.88 8.66
C TYR A 33 6.41 -2.88 8.73
N GLN A 34 6.61 -1.64 8.28
CA GLN A 34 5.57 -0.62 8.27
C GLN A 34 4.42 -1.01 7.33
N ASN A 35 4.74 -1.45 6.10
CA ASN A 35 3.76 -1.92 5.12
C ASN A 35 2.96 -3.13 5.64
N PHE A 36 3.61 -4.06 6.35
CA PHE A 36 2.93 -5.19 6.99
C PHE A 36 1.89 -4.74 8.03
N LEU A 37 2.27 -3.80 8.91
CA LEU A 37 1.34 -3.26 9.91
C LEU A 37 0.17 -2.52 9.28
N ASP A 38 0.43 -1.72 8.26
CA ASP A 38 -0.59 -0.92 7.59
C ASP A 38 -1.58 -1.79 6.82
N TYR A 39 -1.12 -2.87 6.20
CA TYR A 39 -2.00 -3.89 5.63
C TYR A 39 -2.96 -4.49 6.68
N HIS A 40 -2.46 -4.90 7.84
CA HIS A 40 -3.31 -5.48 8.89
C HIS A 40 -4.24 -4.46 9.54
N ARG A 41 -3.82 -3.20 9.69
CA ARG A 41 -4.68 -2.10 10.16
C ARG A 41 -5.78 -1.79 9.15
N CYS A 42 -5.45 -1.74 7.87
CA CYS A 42 -6.39 -1.56 6.77
C CYS A 42 -7.42 -2.69 6.78
N GLN A 43 -6.99 -3.95 6.83
CA GLN A 43 -7.89 -5.10 6.94
C GLN A 43 -8.87 -5.01 8.12
N LYS A 44 -8.37 -4.70 9.33
CA LYS A 44 -9.23 -4.53 10.52
C LYS A 44 -10.25 -3.41 10.30
N THR A 45 -9.82 -2.29 9.73
CA THR A 45 -10.69 -1.14 9.44
C THR A 45 -11.74 -1.45 8.37
N MET A 46 -11.36 -2.19 7.32
CA MET A 46 -12.24 -2.61 6.23
C MET A 46 -13.30 -3.60 6.71
N LYS A 47 -12.92 -4.57 7.57
CA LYS A 47 -13.86 -5.48 8.24
C LYS A 47 -14.93 -4.71 9.03
N ARG A 48 -14.53 -3.70 9.81
CA ARG A 48 -15.46 -2.84 10.55
C ARG A 48 -16.40 -2.04 9.63
N ARG A 49 -15.91 -1.62 8.46
CA ARG A 49 -16.67 -0.80 7.49
C ARG A 49 -17.57 -1.63 6.56
N GLY A 50 -17.57 -2.96 6.66
CA GLY A 50 -18.37 -3.84 5.79
C GLY A 50 -17.97 -3.79 4.32
N LYS A 51 -16.75 -3.33 3.99
CA LYS A 51 -16.23 -3.24 2.61
C LYS A 51 -15.28 -4.40 2.34
N SER A 52 -15.29 -4.92 1.10
CA SER A 52 -14.30 -5.90 0.68
C SER A 52 -12.91 -5.27 0.79
N ALA A 53 -11.99 -5.94 1.49
CA ALA A 53 -10.59 -5.56 1.56
C ALA A 53 -9.99 -5.80 0.17
N GLN A 54 -10.25 -4.90 -0.76
CA GLN A 54 -9.49 -4.81 -2.00
C GLN A 54 -8.16 -4.17 -1.59
N PRO A 55 -7.04 -4.92 -1.59
CA PRO A 55 -5.74 -4.30 -1.35
C PRO A 55 -5.50 -3.31 -2.48
N SER A 56 -5.71 -2.02 -2.23
CA SER A 56 -5.16 -1.01 -3.11
C SER A 56 -3.65 -1.06 -2.93
N ALA A 57 -2.92 -1.10 -4.04
CA ALA A 57 -1.45 -1.08 -4.05
C ALA A 57 -0.88 0.18 -3.35
N GLU A 58 -1.73 1.14 -2.99
CA GLU A 58 -1.42 2.34 -2.21
C GLU A 58 -1.12 2.07 -0.73
N THR A 59 -1.47 0.90 -0.18
CA THR A 59 -1.15 0.60 1.24
C THR A 59 0.33 0.22 1.42
N VAL A 60 1.10 0.08 0.34
CA VAL A 60 2.53 -0.33 0.36
C VAL A 60 3.45 0.87 0.03
N LEU A 61 2.94 2.09 0.22
CA LEU A 61 3.55 3.35 -0.19
C LEU A 61 3.72 4.33 0.96
#